data_AF-A0A1U8Q6N4-F1
#
_entry.id   AF-A0A1U8Q6N4-F1
#
_cell.length_a   1.000
_cell.length_b   1.000
_cell.length_c   1.000
_cell.angle_alpha   90.00
_cell.angle_beta   90.00
_cell.angle_gamma   90.00
#
_symmetry.space_group_name_H-M   'P 1'
#
loop_
_entity.id
_entity.type
_entity.pdbx_description
1 polymer ?
#
loop_
_entity_poly.entity_id
_entity_poly.type
_entity_poly.pdbx_seq_one_letter_code
_entity_poly.pdbx_strand_id
1 'polypeptide(L)'
;MGFAGTKRWVLRTRDTVAMEEHLQENGGLIGSPVSKQIRLIMSSSSKPYPNYMGSAKVRTAAVLQTVKCTQMRTRSPSSNEGFYRRVLPSPPAIEFDSIQGKQLFAEAFQEGHMEGYFKLSPFYQTQSEPAYCGLASLSMVLNALGIDPGRKWKGPWRWFDECMLDCCESLEKIKSEGICLGKLACLAHFNGAKVEAFRTNQSTITDFLKYVMTCTSSEDCLVITTFYRPHLKQTGYGHISPIGGYHSGSDMVLIMDVARFKYLPHWVPLSLLWEAMDTIVETTGHRRGFMLVSRPHKEPSLLYSLGCIHETWIATAKYLLDNIPFLLKLEDFKDVQEILSVTFVSLPINFWEFIKWVEEFRRREERTSVLSREKRRLAIKDQVLGQVHETELYKHVTKWLSSKHSHQIKTTSSNDATSCDGYYLASSDILTVLLLALPPCTWSNLKDAELLKEINSLVSIGSLPCTLQKEVLNLRQHLHFLIRDLGTPTS
;
A
#
# COMPACT_ATOMS: atom_id res chain seq x y z
N MET A 1 -1.86 37.33 20.64
CA MET A 1 -3.00 37.39 19.71
C MET A 1 -2.53 36.76 18.40
N GLY A 2 -2.82 35.52 18.03
CA GLY A 2 -3.96 34.67 18.37
C GLY A 2 -4.87 34.53 17.14
N PHE A 3 -4.41 33.85 16.08
CA PHE A 3 -5.29 33.23 15.09
C PHE A 3 -4.72 31.84 14.77
N ALA A 4 -5.20 30.87 15.54
CA ALA A 4 -5.05 29.46 15.26
C ALA A 4 -5.97 29.12 14.08
N GLY A 5 -5.38 28.94 12.90
CA GLY A 5 -6.07 28.32 11.78
C GLY A 5 -6.44 26.88 12.15
N THR A 6 -7.74 26.63 12.25
CA THR A 6 -8.32 25.33 12.56
C THR A 6 -7.94 24.36 11.45
N LYS A 7 -6.99 23.45 11.72
CA LYS A 7 -6.65 22.35 10.80
C LYS A 7 -7.87 21.44 10.68
N ARG A 8 -8.43 21.36 9.48
CA ARG A 8 -9.53 20.48 9.09
C ARG A 8 -8.95 19.08 8.83
N TRP A 9 -9.38 18.09 9.60
CA TRP A 9 -8.89 16.72 9.58
C TRP A 9 -9.70 15.86 8.60
N VAL A 10 -9.04 15.07 7.76
CA VAL A 10 -9.69 14.12 6.82
C VAL A 10 -9.00 12.76 6.94
N LEU A 11 -9.72 11.76 7.45
CA LEU A 11 -9.37 10.33 7.36
C LEU A 11 -10.52 9.58 6.70
N ARG A 12 -10.20 8.74 5.71
CA ARG A 12 -11.11 8.22 4.68
C ARG A 12 -11.30 6.71 4.82
N THR A 13 -12.54 6.22 4.84
CA THR A 13 -12.87 4.91 4.25
C THR A 13 -12.76 4.99 2.73
N ARG A 14 -12.78 3.84 2.03
CA ARG A 14 -12.62 3.75 0.56
C ARG A 14 -13.58 4.64 -0.25
N ASP A 15 -14.62 5.21 0.37
CA ASP A 15 -15.74 5.90 -0.27
C ASP A 15 -15.65 7.43 -0.29
N THR A 16 -14.44 7.99 -0.34
CA THR A 16 -14.32 9.45 -0.42
C THR A 16 -14.64 9.97 -1.82
N VAL A 17 -15.89 10.42 -1.95
CA VAL A 17 -16.37 11.35 -2.96
C VAL A 17 -15.78 12.73 -2.65
N ALA A 18 -14.97 13.26 -3.57
CA ALA A 18 -14.74 14.69 -3.63
C ALA A 18 -15.99 15.33 -4.25
N MET A 19 -16.70 16.17 -3.49
CA MET A 19 -17.61 17.15 -4.06
C MET A 19 -16.76 18.30 -4.61
N GLU A 20 -16.92 18.61 -5.89
CA GLU A 20 -16.51 19.88 -6.48
C GLU A 20 -17.74 20.77 -6.71
N GLU A 21 -17.52 22.05 -6.50
CA GLU A 21 -18.47 23.15 -6.53
C GLU A 21 -19.14 23.29 -7.90
N HIS A 22 -20.44 23.55 -7.90
CA HIS A 22 -21.18 24.00 -9.07
C HIS A 22 -20.72 25.41 -9.45
N LEU A 23 -20.04 25.53 -10.58
CA LEU A 23 -20.13 26.71 -11.42
C LEU A 23 -21.25 26.48 -12.43
N GLN A 24 -22.28 27.32 -12.33
CA GLN A 24 -23.38 27.41 -13.27
C GLN A 24 -22.86 27.75 -14.67
N GLU A 25 -23.14 26.89 -15.65
CA GLU A 25 -23.26 27.32 -17.04
C GLU A 25 -24.72 27.21 -17.45
N ASN A 26 -25.34 28.38 -17.61
CA ASN A 26 -26.57 28.58 -18.35
C ASN A 26 -26.32 28.22 -19.82
N GLY A 27 -27.16 27.37 -20.40
CA GLY A 27 -27.12 27.10 -21.83
C GLY A 27 -28.20 26.13 -22.26
N GLY A 28 -29.36 26.68 -22.62
CA GLY A 28 -30.54 25.93 -23.03
C GLY A 28 -30.37 25.11 -24.30
N LEU A 29 -31.26 24.12 -24.38
CA LEU A 29 -31.60 23.26 -25.51
C LEU A 29 -31.77 24.03 -26.84
N ILE A 30 -31.44 23.36 -27.96
CA ILE A 30 -32.36 22.99 -29.07
C ILE A 30 -31.53 22.56 -30.30
N GLY A 31 -31.92 21.45 -30.96
CA GLY A 31 -31.86 21.35 -32.43
C GLY A 31 -30.85 20.37 -33.06
N SER A 32 -31.29 19.12 -33.22
CA SER A 32 -30.83 18.10 -34.19
C SER A 32 -31.20 18.49 -35.65
N PRO A 33 -30.93 17.70 -36.72
CA PRO A 33 -29.69 17.09 -37.27
C PRO A 33 -29.54 17.40 -38.80
N VAL A 34 -28.68 16.65 -39.53
CA VAL A 34 -28.72 16.25 -40.98
C VAL A 34 -27.31 16.31 -41.59
N SER A 35 -26.59 15.19 -41.79
CA SER A 35 -26.54 14.25 -42.94
C SER A 35 -25.70 14.69 -44.16
N LYS A 36 -24.98 13.69 -44.73
CA LYS A 36 -24.29 13.57 -46.04
C LYS A 36 -22.85 14.10 -46.10
N GLN A 37 -21.80 13.27 -46.16
CA GLN A 37 -21.39 12.30 -47.19
C GLN A 37 -20.89 12.98 -48.48
N ILE A 38 -19.59 12.83 -48.79
CA ILE A 38 -19.03 12.43 -50.11
C ILE A 38 -17.49 12.30 -50.04
N ARG A 39 -17.02 11.32 -50.82
CA ARG A 39 -15.68 10.73 -50.98
C ARG A 39 -14.75 11.52 -51.94
N LEU A 40 -13.45 11.24 -51.77
CA LEU A 40 -12.33 11.11 -52.75
C LEU A 40 -12.20 12.10 -53.92
N ILE A 41 -10.94 12.53 -54.17
CA ILE A 41 -10.17 12.23 -55.39
C ILE A 41 -8.66 12.38 -55.09
N MET A 42 -7.86 11.47 -55.67
CA MET A 42 -6.40 11.35 -55.59
C MET A 42 -5.64 12.17 -56.65
N SER A 43 -4.32 12.29 -56.44
CA SER A 43 -3.22 12.54 -57.42
C SER A 43 -3.03 14.00 -57.87
N SER A 44 -1.85 14.54 -58.21
CA SER A 44 -0.43 14.17 -58.18
C SER A 44 0.39 15.40 -58.67
N SER A 45 1.73 15.36 -58.50
CA SER A 45 2.77 16.06 -59.31
C SER A 45 3.38 17.42 -58.84
N SER A 46 4.63 17.30 -58.33
CA SER A 46 5.91 17.95 -58.73
C SER A 46 6.12 19.49 -58.91
N LYS A 47 6.95 20.04 -57.99
CA LYS A 47 8.16 20.92 -58.16
C LYS A 47 8.01 22.41 -58.68
N PRO A 48 9.04 23.31 -58.60
CA PRO A 48 9.85 23.80 -57.44
C PRO A 48 10.30 25.31 -57.49
N TYR A 49 10.96 25.83 -56.42
CA TYR A 49 11.95 26.98 -56.30
C TYR A 49 11.47 28.45 -56.50
N PRO A 50 12.16 29.53 -55.98
CA PRO A 50 13.63 29.83 -55.93
C PRO A 50 14.21 30.29 -54.55
N ASN A 51 15.46 29.97 -54.18
CA ASN A 51 16.79 30.53 -54.52
C ASN A 51 17.06 32.00 -54.08
N TYR A 52 17.98 32.17 -53.13
CA TYR A 52 18.93 33.30 -53.07
C TYR A 52 20.33 32.80 -52.67
N MET A 53 21.32 33.13 -53.49
CA MET A 53 22.75 32.80 -53.39
C MET A 53 23.49 33.66 -52.36
N GLY A 54 24.59 33.11 -51.82
CA GLY A 54 25.68 33.88 -51.21
C GLY A 54 26.87 32.98 -50.81
N SER A 55 27.89 32.94 -51.67
CA SER A 55 29.22 32.27 -51.57
C SER A 55 29.99 32.59 -50.26
N ALA A 56 31.05 31.91 -49.79
CA ALA A 56 32.05 31.06 -50.41
C ALA A 56 32.97 30.40 -49.35
N LYS A 57 33.71 29.37 -49.80
CA LYS A 57 35.07 28.94 -49.39
C LYS A 57 35.27 28.17 -48.08
N VAL A 58 35.32 26.84 -48.25
CA VAL A 58 36.08 25.89 -47.44
C VAL A 58 37.57 26.24 -47.47
N ARG A 59 38.19 26.36 -46.30
CA ARG A 59 39.64 26.27 -46.11
C ARG A 59 39.93 25.34 -44.94
N THR A 60 40.54 24.21 -45.27
CA THR A 60 41.20 23.29 -44.35
C THR A 60 42.44 23.97 -43.78
N ALA A 61 42.52 24.11 -42.46
CA ALA A 61 43.76 24.46 -41.77
C ALA A 61 43.81 23.68 -40.45
N ALA A 62 44.72 22.72 -40.39
CA ALA A 62 45.11 22.07 -39.15
C ALA A 62 45.78 23.10 -38.24
N VAL A 63 45.26 23.26 -37.03
CA VAL A 63 45.91 24.00 -35.95
C VAL A 63 46.06 23.03 -34.79
N LEU A 64 47.28 22.52 -34.60
CA LEU A 64 47.71 22.00 -33.31
C LEU A 64 47.68 23.18 -32.32
N GLN A 65 46.73 23.15 -31.39
CA GLN A 65 46.82 23.93 -30.17
C GLN A 65 46.97 22.97 -28.99
N THR A 66 48.19 22.96 -28.47
CA THR A 66 48.58 22.43 -27.18
C THR A 66 47.73 23.08 -26.08
N VAL A 67 46.79 22.31 -25.50
CA VAL A 67 46.09 22.73 -24.29
C VAL A 67 47.05 22.51 -23.11
N LYS A 68 47.61 23.62 -22.61
CA LYS A 68 48.31 23.64 -21.32
C LYS A 68 47.32 23.25 -20.22
N CYS A 69 47.69 22.22 -19.46
CA CYS A 69 47.04 21.82 -18.22
C CYS A 69 47.03 23.02 -17.26
N THR A 70 45.89 23.70 -17.19
CA THR A 70 45.64 24.74 -16.20
C THR A 70 44.75 24.09 -15.16
N GLN A 71 45.26 23.97 -13.93
CA GLN A 71 44.53 23.45 -12.78
C GLN A 71 43.15 24.11 -12.70
N MET A 72 42.09 23.37 -13.01
CA MET A 72 40.74 23.81 -12.74
C MET A 72 40.54 23.85 -11.23
N ARG A 73 40.61 25.06 -10.68
CA ARG A 73 40.01 25.38 -9.39
C ARG A 73 38.57 24.89 -9.42
N THR A 74 38.24 24.01 -8.48
CA THR A 74 36.88 23.54 -8.22
C THR A 74 35.99 24.74 -7.94
N ARG A 75 35.17 25.14 -8.92
CA ARG A 75 34.03 26.01 -8.66
C ARG A 75 33.04 25.19 -7.83
N SER A 76 32.68 25.69 -6.66
CA SER A 76 31.49 25.24 -5.96
C SER A 76 30.29 25.42 -6.91
N PRO A 77 29.40 24.43 -7.04
CA PRO A 77 28.25 24.56 -7.93
C PRO A 77 27.40 25.74 -7.48
N SER A 78 27.06 26.64 -8.40
CA SER A 78 26.04 27.65 -8.16
C SER A 78 24.70 26.95 -7.91
N SER A 79 23.96 27.39 -6.90
CA SER A 79 22.73 26.79 -6.38
C SER A 79 21.52 26.72 -7.34
N ASN A 80 21.73 26.94 -8.65
CA ASN A 80 20.71 26.94 -9.70
C ASN A 80 20.96 25.89 -10.81
N GLU A 81 22.00 25.05 -10.72
CA GLU A 81 22.21 23.98 -11.71
C GLU A 81 21.34 22.75 -11.38
N GLY A 82 20.35 22.48 -12.22
CA GLY A 82 19.55 21.25 -12.16
C GLY A 82 20.33 20.02 -12.65
N PHE A 83 19.87 18.82 -12.28
CA PHE A 83 20.48 17.55 -12.72
C PHE A 83 19.66 16.90 -13.85
N TYR A 84 20.32 16.50 -14.94
CA TYR A 84 19.72 15.68 -16.00
C TYR A 84 20.37 14.29 -16.03
N ARG A 85 19.64 13.28 -15.52
CA ARG A 85 20.11 11.89 -15.37
C ARG A 85 21.41 11.75 -14.58
N ARG A 86 21.82 10.51 -14.36
CA ARG A 86 23.14 10.13 -13.86
C ARG A 86 23.67 9.00 -14.75
N VAL A 87 24.98 8.99 -14.97
CA VAL A 87 25.65 7.85 -15.61
C VAL A 87 25.53 6.65 -14.69
N LEU A 88 25.03 5.53 -15.21
CA LEU A 88 24.95 4.30 -14.45
C LEU A 88 26.37 3.76 -14.20
N PRO A 89 26.76 3.49 -12.93
CA PRO A 89 28.04 2.86 -12.64
C PRO A 89 28.09 1.43 -13.20
N SER A 90 28.95 1.22 -14.19
CA SER A 90 29.19 -0.08 -14.84
C SER A 90 30.69 -0.35 -14.88
N PRO A 91 31.21 -1.35 -14.14
CA PRO A 91 30.52 -2.27 -13.21
C PRO A 91 30.09 -1.58 -11.88
N PRO A 92 29.12 -2.16 -11.13
CA PRO A 92 28.59 -3.52 -11.28
C PRO A 92 27.29 -3.64 -12.09
N ALA A 93 26.63 -2.53 -12.43
CA ALA A 93 25.35 -2.59 -13.13
C ALA A 93 25.53 -2.59 -14.66
N ILE A 94 24.58 -3.17 -15.39
CA ILE A 94 24.55 -3.17 -16.87
C ILE A 94 23.28 -2.44 -17.33
N GLU A 95 23.45 -1.42 -18.17
CA GLU A 95 22.33 -0.66 -18.73
C GLU A 95 21.44 -1.57 -19.59
N PHE A 96 20.12 -1.48 -19.41
CA PHE A 96 19.16 -2.34 -20.10
C PHE A 96 19.19 -2.21 -21.63
N ASP A 97 19.41 -1.00 -22.14
CA ASP A 97 19.45 -0.69 -23.58
C ASP A 97 20.83 -0.91 -24.24
N SER A 98 21.84 -1.29 -23.45
CA SER A 98 23.15 -1.69 -23.96
C SER A 98 23.07 -3.02 -24.72
N ILE A 99 24.11 -3.33 -25.52
CA ILE A 99 24.20 -4.61 -26.25
C ILE A 99 24.14 -5.79 -25.25
N GLN A 100 24.90 -5.70 -24.15
CA GLN A 100 24.93 -6.72 -23.12
C GLN A 100 23.59 -6.82 -22.38
N GLY A 101 22.94 -5.69 -22.06
CA GLY A 101 21.64 -5.67 -21.41
C GLY A 101 20.53 -6.30 -22.26
N LYS A 102 20.56 -6.08 -23.57
CA LYS A 102 19.66 -6.71 -24.55
C LYS A 102 19.91 -8.21 -24.68
N GLN A 103 21.18 -8.63 -24.62
CA GLN A 103 21.54 -10.05 -24.63
C GLN A 103 21.02 -10.76 -23.37
N LEU A 104 21.24 -10.19 -22.19
CA LEU A 104 20.70 -10.71 -20.93
C LEU A 104 19.17 -10.84 -20.98
N PHE A 105 18.49 -9.84 -21.53
CA PHE A 105 17.04 -9.90 -21.72
C PHE A 105 16.62 -11.04 -22.66
N ALA A 106 17.28 -11.20 -23.80
CA ALA A 106 16.94 -12.23 -24.78
C ALA A 106 17.12 -13.64 -24.19
N GLU A 107 18.23 -13.87 -23.48
CA GLU A 107 18.53 -15.15 -22.82
C GLU A 107 17.54 -15.41 -21.66
N ALA A 108 17.30 -14.43 -20.79
CA ALA A 108 16.33 -14.55 -19.70
C ALA A 108 14.89 -14.79 -20.20
N PHE A 109 14.53 -14.21 -21.35
CA PHE A 109 13.24 -14.43 -21.99
C PHE A 109 13.12 -15.86 -22.51
N GLN A 110 14.17 -16.40 -23.13
CA GLN A 110 14.21 -17.80 -23.56
C GLN A 110 14.16 -18.78 -22.37
N GLU A 111 14.72 -18.39 -21.22
CA GLU A 111 14.65 -19.14 -19.96
C GLU A 111 13.27 -19.05 -19.26
N GLY A 112 12.36 -18.19 -19.73
CA GLY A 112 11.04 -18.00 -19.12
C GLY A 112 11.05 -17.17 -17.83
N HIS A 113 12.06 -16.32 -17.63
CA HIS A 113 12.26 -15.50 -16.43
C HIS A 113 12.06 -13.98 -16.69
N MET A 114 11.20 -13.63 -17.65
CA MET A 114 10.91 -12.24 -18.04
C MET A 114 9.43 -11.86 -17.96
N GLU A 115 8.57 -12.72 -17.41
CA GLU A 115 7.12 -12.43 -17.30
C GLU A 115 6.86 -11.18 -16.46
N GLY A 116 7.64 -10.97 -15.40
CA GLY A 116 7.57 -9.76 -14.58
C GLY A 116 7.72 -8.47 -15.41
N TYR A 117 8.58 -8.45 -16.43
CA TYR A 117 8.82 -7.28 -17.27
C TYR A 117 7.63 -7.00 -18.18
N PHE A 118 7.03 -8.04 -18.77
CA PHE A 118 5.82 -7.86 -19.59
C PHE A 118 4.62 -7.40 -18.75
N LYS A 119 4.53 -7.86 -17.50
CA LYS A 119 3.51 -7.38 -16.55
C LYS A 119 3.74 -5.94 -16.13
N LEU A 120 4.99 -5.54 -15.85
CA LEU A 120 5.31 -4.22 -15.29
C LEU A 120 5.44 -3.12 -16.35
N SER A 121 6.00 -3.43 -17.53
CA SER A 121 6.33 -2.43 -18.55
C SER A 121 5.15 -1.57 -19.03
N PRO A 122 3.90 -2.08 -19.17
CA PRO A 122 2.76 -1.24 -19.55
C PRO A 122 2.37 -0.21 -18.48
N PHE A 123 2.79 -0.43 -17.23
CA PHE A 123 2.47 0.41 -16.07
C PHE A 123 3.70 1.18 -15.58
N TYR A 124 4.80 1.15 -16.33
CA TYR A 124 6.06 1.71 -15.89
C TYR A 124 6.03 3.23 -15.87
N GLN A 125 6.15 3.78 -14.67
CA GLN A 125 6.00 5.21 -14.38
C GLN A 125 7.23 5.79 -13.72
N THR A 126 7.33 7.12 -13.76
CA THR A 126 8.36 7.88 -13.05
C THR A 126 7.78 8.31 -11.71
N GLN A 127 8.51 8.08 -10.62
CA GLN A 127 8.09 8.56 -9.30
C GLN A 127 7.84 10.08 -9.34
N SER A 128 6.69 10.53 -8.85
CA SER A 128 6.28 11.94 -8.96
C SER A 128 7.06 12.87 -8.04
N GLU A 129 7.55 12.34 -6.92
CA GLU A 129 8.40 13.04 -5.95
C GLU A 129 9.68 12.24 -5.68
N PRO A 130 10.82 12.87 -5.33
CA PRO A 130 12.08 12.18 -5.03
C PRO A 130 11.98 11.10 -3.93
N ALA A 131 11.04 11.23 -3.00
CA ALA A 131 10.81 10.28 -1.91
C ALA A 131 9.70 9.25 -2.21
N TYR A 132 9.00 9.34 -3.35
CA TYR A 132 7.85 8.50 -3.69
C TYR A 132 8.21 7.18 -4.40
N CYS A 133 9.48 6.75 -4.37
CA CYS A 133 9.90 5.51 -5.01
C CYS A 133 9.09 4.28 -4.54
N GLY A 134 8.71 4.23 -3.25
CA GLY A 134 7.82 3.19 -2.73
C GLY A 134 6.41 3.26 -3.33
N LEU A 135 5.80 4.45 -3.36
CA LEU A 135 4.43 4.64 -3.90
C LEU A 135 4.36 4.35 -5.40
N ALA A 136 5.37 4.81 -6.15
CA ALA A 136 5.50 4.56 -7.59
C ALA A 136 5.64 3.07 -7.89
N SER A 137 6.46 2.36 -7.10
CA SER A 137 6.65 0.92 -7.23
C SER A 137 5.37 0.15 -6.93
N LEU A 138 4.68 0.53 -5.85
CA LEU A 138 3.47 -0.16 -5.43
C LEU A 138 2.30 0.07 -6.38
N SER A 139 2.02 1.32 -6.79
CA SER A 139 0.95 1.59 -7.75
C SER A 139 1.21 0.92 -9.11
N MET A 140 2.47 0.87 -9.57
CA MET A 140 2.85 0.09 -10.75
C MET A 140 2.50 -1.40 -10.58
N VAL A 141 2.87 -2.02 -9.46
CA VAL A 141 2.60 -3.44 -9.18
C VAL A 141 1.11 -3.74 -9.01
N LEU A 142 0.35 -2.88 -8.30
CA LEU A 142 -1.10 -3.08 -8.11
C LEU A 142 -1.86 -3.02 -9.43
N ASN A 143 -1.51 -2.07 -10.31
CA ASN A 143 -2.08 -1.98 -11.64
C ASN A 143 -1.67 -3.18 -12.52
N ALA A 144 -0.40 -3.61 -12.46
CA ALA A 144 0.09 -4.79 -13.18
C ALA A 144 -0.61 -6.09 -12.78
N LEU A 145 -0.97 -6.22 -11.51
CA LEU A 145 -1.78 -7.32 -10.98
C LEU A 145 -3.28 -7.14 -11.24
N GLY A 146 -3.70 -6.05 -11.89
CA GLY A 146 -5.11 -5.73 -12.17
C GLY A 146 -5.98 -5.68 -10.91
N ILE A 147 -5.43 -5.22 -9.80
CA ILE A 147 -6.18 -5.03 -8.56
C ILE A 147 -7.02 -3.76 -8.71
N ASP A 148 -8.32 -3.87 -8.42
CA ASP A 148 -9.25 -2.75 -8.52
C ASP A 148 -9.18 -1.90 -7.24
N PRO A 149 -8.88 -0.58 -7.30
CA PRO A 149 -8.81 0.26 -6.11
C PRO A 149 -10.18 0.42 -5.43
N GLY A 150 -11.28 0.07 -6.09
CA GLY A 150 -12.65 0.21 -5.55
C GLY A 150 -13.12 1.66 -5.43
N ARG A 151 -12.27 2.63 -5.77
CA ARG A 151 -12.56 4.07 -5.73
C ARG A 151 -12.10 4.78 -6.99
N LYS A 152 -12.74 5.91 -7.30
CA LYS A 152 -12.43 6.72 -8.47
C LYS A 152 -11.07 7.42 -8.27
N TRP A 153 -10.28 7.47 -9.35
CA TRP A 153 -9.07 8.26 -9.46
C TRP A 153 -9.37 9.60 -10.12
N LYS A 154 -9.83 9.57 -11.38
CA LYS A 154 -10.15 10.74 -12.20
C LYS A 154 -11.43 10.49 -12.99
N GLY A 155 -12.42 11.36 -12.82
CA GLY A 155 -13.72 11.21 -13.48
C GLY A 155 -14.37 9.85 -13.18
N PRO A 156 -14.80 9.06 -14.20
CA PRO A 156 -15.38 7.73 -13.97
C PRO A 156 -14.32 6.63 -13.76
N TRP A 157 -13.03 6.92 -13.95
CA TRP A 157 -11.97 5.91 -14.00
C TRP A 157 -11.48 5.49 -12.62
N ARG A 158 -11.18 4.21 -12.48
CA ARG A 158 -10.54 3.60 -11.31
C ARG A 158 -9.14 3.13 -11.70
N TRP A 159 -8.13 3.60 -10.99
CA TRP A 159 -6.73 3.33 -11.29
C TRP A 159 -5.89 3.58 -10.04
N PHE A 160 -4.77 2.88 -9.84
CA PHE A 160 -3.83 3.28 -8.79
C PHE A 160 -2.88 4.35 -9.27
N ASP A 161 -2.86 5.46 -8.56
CA ASP A 161 -1.88 6.54 -8.66
C ASP A 161 -1.19 6.72 -7.31
N GLU A 162 0.01 7.29 -7.29
CA GLU A 162 0.77 7.54 -6.06
C GLU A 162 -0.04 8.36 -5.04
N CYS A 163 -0.86 9.32 -5.50
CA CYS A 163 -1.71 10.13 -4.62
C CYS A 163 -2.85 9.33 -3.95
N MET A 164 -3.09 8.09 -4.38
CA MET A 164 -4.09 7.19 -3.80
C MET A 164 -3.48 6.22 -2.78
N LEU A 165 -2.25 6.42 -2.33
CA LEU A 165 -1.59 5.52 -1.38
C LEU A 165 -1.31 6.24 -0.04
N ASP A 166 -2.37 6.75 0.58
CA ASP A 166 -2.38 7.63 1.76
C ASP A 166 -2.87 6.96 3.06
N CYS A 167 -3.05 5.64 3.07
CA CYS A 167 -3.77 4.91 4.11
C CYS A 167 -2.89 4.23 5.18
N CYS A 168 -1.58 4.41 5.17
CA CYS A 168 -0.69 3.92 6.24
C CYS A 168 0.28 5.01 6.73
N GLU A 169 0.40 6.11 5.99
CA GLU A 169 1.23 7.27 6.31
C GLU A 169 0.76 8.44 5.43
N SER A 170 0.82 9.66 5.95
CA SER A 170 0.41 10.83 5.16
C SER A 170 1.35 11.08 3.97
N LEU A 171 0.80 11.49 2.83
CA LEU A 171 1.58 11.81 1.63
C LEU A 171 2.66 12.88 1.87
N GLU A 172 2.39 13.86 2.75
CA GLU A 172 3.35 14.90 3.15
C GLU A 172 4.54 14.31 3.89
N LYS A 173 4.30 13.39 4.83
CA LYS A 173 5.40 12.74 5.56
C LYS A 173 6.18 11.78 4.67
N ILE A 174 5.51 11.06 3.78
CA ILE A 174 6.21 10.23 2.77
C ILE A 174 7.06 11.12 1.87
N LYS A 175 6.59 12.34 1.54
CA LYS A 175 7.33 13.28 0.69
C LYS A 175 8.60 13.77 1.38
N SER A 176 8.58 13.95 2.70
CA SER A 176 9.75 14.38 3.47
C SER A 176 10.71 13.23 3.84
N GLU A 177 10.18 12.06 4.21
CA GLU A 177 10.96 10.98 4.85
C GLU A 177 11.07 9.70 4.01
N GLY A 178 10.25 9.55 2.96
CA GLY A 178 10.06 8.30 2.24
C GLY A 178 9.18 7.31 3.01
N ILE A 179 9.25 6.04 2.64
CA ILE A 179 8.45 4.97 3.23
C ILE A 179 9.31 3.73 3.51
N CYS A 180 9.10 3.11 4.68
CA CYS A 180 9.79 1.86 5.05
C CYS A 180 9.05 0.62 4.52
N LEU A 181 9.74 -0.53 4.47
CA LEU A 181 9.19 -1.79 3.96
C LEU A 181 7.88 -2.20 4.65
N GLY A 182 7.81 -2.12 5.98
CA GLY A 182 6.61 -2.49 6.74
C GLY A 182 5.41 -1.62 6.37
N LYS A 183 5.60 -0.30 6.25
CA LYS A 183 4.52 0.62 5.84
C LYS A 183 4.12 0.42 4.38
N LEU A 184 5.08 0.10 3.51
CA LEU A 184 4.78 -0.21 2.11
C LEU A 184 3.98 -1.51 1.98
N ALA A 185 4.33 -2.55 2.75
CA ALA A 185 3.58 -3.79 2.82
C ALA A 185 2.17 -3.57 3.37
N CYS A 186 2.00 -2.70 4.38
CA CYS A 186 0.68 -2.26 4.84
C CYS A 186 -0.14 -1.64 3.71
N LEU A 187 0.44 -0.68 2.97
CA LEU A 187 -0.25 -0.03 1.87
C LEU A 187 -0.70 -1.04 0.82
N ALA A 188 0.17 -1.99 0.47
CA ALA A 188 -0.16 -3.04 -0.49
C ALA A 188 -1.33 -3.90 -0.01
N HIS A 189 -1.30 -4.30 1.26
CA HIS A 189 -2.35 -5.14 1.84
C HIS A 189 -3.70 -4.42 1.92
N PHE A 190 -3.69 -3.17 2.42
CA PHE A 190 -4.89 -2.34 2.51
C PHE A 190 -5.52 -2.06 1.14
N ASN A 191 -4.69 -2.00 0.09
CA ASN A 191 -5.16 -1.83 -1.28
C ASN A 191 -5.54 -3.15 -1.97
N GLY A 192 -5.66 -4.24 -1.21
CA GLY A 192 -6.25 -5.49 -1.67
C GLY A 192 -5.25 -6.48 -2.27
N ALA A 193 -3.95 -6.30 -2.07
CA ALA A 193 -2.95 -7.30 -2.46
C ALA A 193 -2.73 -8.34 -1.36
N LYS A 194 -2.38 -9.57 -1.77
CA LYS A 194 -1.72 -10.53 -0.87
C LYS A 194 -0.23 -10.17 -0.82
N VAL A 195 0.32 -10.03 0.38
CA VAL A 195 1.69 -9.55 0.59
C VAL A 195 2.45 -10.49 1.51
N GLU A 196 3.65 -10.88 1.10
CA GLU A 196 4.61 -11.58 1.95
C GLU A 196 5.90 -10.77 1.97
N ALA A 197 6.19 -10.09 3.08
CA ALA A 197 7.34 -9.21 3.22
C ALA A 197 8.41 -9.87 4.10
N PHE A 198 9.67 -9.76 3.67
CA PHE A 198 10.82 -10.36 4.32
C PHE A 198 11.92 -9.32 4.49
N ARG A 199 12.37 -9.13 5.72
CA ARG A 199 13.67 -8.50 5.99
C ARG A 199 14.78 -9.51 5.73
N THR A 200 15.98 -9.06 5.39
CA THR A 200 17.10 -9.99 5.10
C THR A 200 17.51 -10.86 6.30
N ASN A 201 17.25 -10.44 7.54
CA ASN A 201 17.45 -11.28 8.73
C ASN A 201 16.32 -12.29 9.00
N GLN A 202 15.26 -12.28 8.20
CA GLN A 202 14.11 -13.18 8.28
C GLN A 202 14.06 -14.17 7.11
N SER A 203 15.04 -14.12 6.21
CA SER A 203 15.13 -14.94 5.00
C SER A 203 16.59 -15.18 4.63
N THR A 204 16.85 -15.97 3.60
CA THR A 204 18.20 -16.23 3.07
C THR A 204 18.30 -15.77 1.62
N ILE A 205 19.52 -15.56 1.14
CA ILE A 205 19.76 -15.28 -0.29
C ILE A 205 19.22 -16.40 -1.19
N THR A 206 19.28 -17.66 -0.73
CA THR A 206 18.72 -18.82 -1.43
C THR A 206 17.21 -18.74 -1.56
N ASP A 207 16.51 -18.37 -0.48
CA ASP A 207 15.07 -18.14 -0.52
C ASP A 207 14.72 -16.97 -1.44
N PHE A 208 15.50 -15.87 -1.38
CA PHE A 208 15.32 -14.72 -2.24
C PHE A 208 15.46 -15.09 -3.72
N LEU A 209 16.50 -15.83 -4.11
CA LEU A 209 16.67 -16.35 -5.46
C LEU A 209 15.47 -17.19 -5.90
N LYS A 210 15.01 -18.12 -5.04
CA LYS A 210 13.82 -18.93 -5.32
C LYS A 210 12.57 -18.08 -5.58
N TYR A 211 12.35 -17.05 -4.76
CA TYR A 211 11.21 -16.16 -4.94
C TYR A 211 11.32 -15.28 -6.18
N VAL A 212 12.52 -14.77 -6.49
CA VAL A 212 12.79 -14.03 -7.72
C VAL A 212 12.45 -14.91 -8.92
N MET A 213 13.03 -16.10 -9.03
CA MET A 213 12.75 -17.03 -10.13
C MET A 213 11.26 -17.34 -10.26
N THR A 214 10.59 -17.63 -9.14
CA THR A 214 9.15 -17.96 -9.12
C THR A 214 8.30 -16.80 -9.64
N CYS A 215 8.54 -15.57 -9.18
CA CYS A 215 7.73 -14.43 -9.55
C CYS A 215 8.11 -13.85 -10.93
N THR A 216 9.37 -13.99 -11.39
CA THR A 216 9.76 -13.61 -12.76
C THR A 216 9.24 -14.56 -13.83
N SER A 217 8.75 -15.74 -13.43
CA SER A 217 8.09 -16.73 -14.30
C SER A 217 6.57 -16.82 -14.08
N SER A 218 5.99 -15.92 -13.30
CA SER A 218 4.56 -15.90 -12.96
C SER A 218 3.89 -14.62 -13.42
N GLU A 219 2.63 -14.71 -13.85
CA GLU A 219 1.81 -13.54 -14.15
C GLU A 219 1.10 -12.95 -12.92
N ASP A 220 1.06 -13.69 -11.81
CA ASP A 220 0.24 -13.41 -10.63
C ASP A 220 1.05 -13.00 -9.40
N CYS A 221 2.39 -13.08 -9.46
CA CYS A 221 3.30 -12.65 -8.41
C CYS A 221 4.35 -11.67 -8.95
N LEU A 222 4.57 -10.57 -8.25
CA LEU A 222 5.62 -9.60 -8.54
C LEU A 222 6.46 -9.34 -7.28
N VAL A 223 7.73 -8.98 -7.45
CA VAL A 223 8.66 -8.68 -6.35
C VAL A 223 8.95 -7.19 -6.31
N ILE A 224 8.85 -6.59 -5.12
CA ILE A 224 9.35 -5.25 -4.83
C ILE A 224 10.53 -5.37 -3.87
N THR A 225 11.66 -4.74 -4.18
CA THR A 225 12.83 -4.71 -3.31
C THR A 225 13.05 -3.32 -2.73
N THR A 226 13.60 -3.26 -1.53
CA THR A 226 14.14 -2.04 -0.91
C THR A 226 15.63 -2.23 -0.67
N PHE A 227 16.46 -1.40 -1.27
CA PHE A 227 17.92 -1.57 -1.25
C PHE A 227 18.65 -0.25 -1.03
N TYR A 228 19.92 -0.32 -0.61
CA TYR A 228 20.77 0.84 -0.41
C TYR A 228 21.66 1.08 -1.63
N ARG A 229 21.36 2.15 -2.40
CA ARG A 229 22.03 2.48 -3.67
C ARG A 229 23.58 2.51 -3.60
N PRO A 230 24.22 2.97 -2.52
CA PRO A 230 25.68 2.99 -2.45
C PRO A 230 26.36 1.62 -2.58
N HIS A 231 25.72 0.51 -2.19
CA HIS A 231 26.27 -0.83 -2.45
C HIS A 231 26.34 -1.14 -3.96
N LEU A 232 25.40 -0.59 -4.74
CA LEU A 232 25.42 -0.66 -6.21
C LEU A 232 26.28 0.43 -6.85
N LYS A 233 27.06 1.18 -6.05
CA LYS A 233 27.82 2.38 -6.44
C LYS A 233 26.98 3.52 -7.01
N GLN A 234 25.66 3.46 -6.84
CA GLN A 234 24.71 4.44 -7.37
C GLN A 234 24.54 5.64 -6.45
N THR A 235 24.16 6.78 -7.02
CA THR A 235 23.93 8.02 -6.27
C THR A 235 22.58 8.00 -5.54
N GLY A 236 22.59 8.36 -4.25
CA GLY A 236 21.41 8.40 -3.39
C GLY A 236 21.53 7.44 -2.20
N TYR A 237 20.43 7.24 -1.47
CA TYR A 237 20.39 6.42 -0.25
C TYR A 237 19.50 5.18 -0.44
N GLY A 238 18.51 4.98 0.43
CA GLY A 238 17.51 3.91 0.28
C GLY A 238 16.66 4.14 -0.98
N HIS A 239 16.35 3.05 -1.68
CA HIS A 239 15.50 3.07 -2.87
C HIS A 239 14.60 1.84 -2.91
N ILE A 240 13.44 1.98 -3.55
CA ILE A 240 12.45 0.92 -3.72
C ILE A 240 12.12 0.80 -5.19
N SER A 241 12.19 -0.40 -5.76
CA SER A 241 11.78 -0.66 -7.15
C SER A 241 11.40 -2.14 -7.36
N PRO A 242 10.53 -2.45 -8.34
CA PRO A 242 10.22 -3.84 -8.66
C PRO A 242 11.31 -4.53 -9.46
N ILE A 243 11.33 -5.87 -9.40
CA ILE A 243 12.15 -6.72 -10.27
C ILE A 243 11.32 -7.12 -11.50
N GLY A 244 11.86 -6.86 -12.69
CA GLY A 244 11.24 -7.22 -13.97
C GLY A 244 11.68 -8.56 -14.53
N GLY A 245 12.84 -9.09 -14.13
CA GLY A 245 13.35 -10.32 -14.72
C GLY A 245 14.59 -10.83 -14.02
N TYR A 246 14.95 -12.06 -14.37
CA TYR A 246 16.11 -12.77 -13.84
C TYR A 246 16.84 -13.52 -14.96
N HIS A 247 18.16 -13.45 -14.97
CA HIS A 247 19.01 -14.17 -15.90
C HIS A 247 19.85 -15.18 -15.13
N SER A 248 19.63 -16.48 -15.37
CA SER A 248 20.26 -17.53 -14.56
C SER A 248 21.74 -17.74 -14.90
N GLY A 249 22.15 -17.54 -16.16
CA GLY A 249 23.53 -17.75 -16.59
C GLY A 249 24.55 -16.78 -15.98
N SER A 250 24.14 -15.53 -15.72
CA SER A 250 24.99 -14.49 -15.13
C SER A 250 24.58 -14.10 -13.70
N ASP A 251 23.55 -14.76 -13.13
CA ASP A 251 22.95 -14.43 -11.82
C ASP A 251 22.60 -12.93 -11.68
N MET A 252 21.89 -12.41 -12.69
CA MET A 252 21.54 -10.99 -12.79
C MET A 252 20.04 -10.77 -12.64
N VAL A 253 19.65 -9.71 -11.93
CA VAL A 253 18.26 -9.28 -11.78
C VAL A 253 18.03 -7.93 -12.45
N LEU A 254 16.91 -7.79 -13.15
CA LEU A 254 16.50 -6.56 -13.82
C LEU A 254 15.70 -5.68 -12.85
N ILE A 255 16.27 -4.55 -12.45
CA ILE A 255 15.59 -3.54 -11.63
C ILE A 255 14.80 -2.60 -12.56
N MET A 256 13.48 -2.53 -12.36
CA MET A 256 12.59 -1.58 -13.04
C MET A 256 12.58 -0.24 -12.27
N ASP A 257 13.70 0.50 -12.33
CA ASP A 257 13.95 1.67 -11.48
C ASP A 257 12.93 2.80 -11.71
N VAL A 258 12.09 3.10 -10.72
CA VAL A 258 11.06 4.14 -10.82
C VAL A 258 11.63 5.57 -10.79
N ALA A 259 12.90 5.76 -10.40
CA ALA A 259 13.61 7.04 -10.49
C ALA A 259 14.12 7.29 -11.92
N ARG A 260 13.23 7.25 -12.91
CA ARG A 260 13.58 7.28 -14.34
C ARG A 260 14.30 8.56 -14.79
N PHE A 261 14.12 9.65 -14.05
CA PHE A 261 14.88 10.89 -14.23
C PHE A 261 16.37 10.76 -13.82
N LYS A 262 16.74 9.69 -13.11
CA LYS A 262 18.09 9.40 -12.62
C LYS A 262 18.71 8.20 -13.37
N TYR A 263 18.10 7.03 -13.27
CA TYR A 263 18.57 5.78 -13.89
C TYR A 263 17.43 5.08 -14.63
N LEU A 264 17.75 4.47 -15.77
CA LEU A 264 16.83 3.60 -16.53
C LEU A 264 16.81 2.19 -15.92
N PRO A 265 15.96 1.26 -16.41
CA PRO A 265 16.11 -0.14 -16.07
C PRO A 265 17.54 -0.62 -16.27
N HIS A 266 18.01 -1.46 -15.36
CA HIS A 266 19.37 -1.97 -15.39
C HIS A 266 19.46 -3.31 -14.67
N TRP A 267 20.42 -4.11 -15.11
CA TRP A 267 20.74 -5.39 -14.50
C TRP A 267 21.77 -5.20 -13.40
N VAL A 268 21.61 -5.92 -12.28
CA VAL A 268 22.60 -6.00 -11.20
C VAL A 268 22.80 -7.44 -10.76
N PRO A 269 23.98 -7.81 -10.22
CA PRO A 269 24.17 -9.14 -9.64
C PRO A 269 23.21 -9.37 -8.47
N LEU A 270 22.59 -10.55 -8.40
CA LEU A 270 21.65 -10.89 -7.34
C LEU A 270 22.29 -10.85 -5.96
N SER A 271 23.51 -11.38 -5.84
CA SER A 271 24.34 -11.31 -4.62
C SER A 271 24.57 -9.87 -4.15
N LEU A 272 24.89 -8.96 -5.05
CA LEU A 272 25.10 -7.56 -4.72
C LEU A 272 23.79 -6.84 -4.35
N LEU A 273 22.67 -7.19 -5.00
CA LEU A 273 21.35 -6.71 -4.58
C LEU A 273 21.02 -7.20 -3.16
N TRP A 274 21.31 -8.46 -2.84
CA TRP A 274 21.13 -9.00 -1.49
C TRP A 274 21.95 -8.23 -0.45
N GLU A 275 23.24 -7.96 -0.71
CA GLU A 275 24.07 -7.12 0.15
C GLU A 275 23.49 -5.70 0.31
N ALA A 276 22.98 -5.11 -0.78
CA ALA A 276 22.34 -3.81 -0.74
C ALA A 276 21.04 -3.80 0.09
N MET A 277 20.30 -4.92 0.11
CA MET A 277 19.15 -5.12 1.00
C MET A 277 19.57 -5.44 2.44
N ASP A 278 20.73 -6.07 2.64
CA ASP A 278 21.24 -6.47 3.96
C ASP A 278 21.87 -5.31 4.74
N THR A 279 21.19 -4.18 4.73
CA THR A 279 21.61 -2.93 5.36
C THR A 279 20.52 -2.43 6.30
N ILE A 280 20.93 -1.85 7.43
CA ILE A 280 20.01 -1.29 8.42
C ILE A 280 19.50 0.08 7.92
N VAL A 281 18.22 0.35 8.15
CA VAL A 281 17.61 1.67 7.97
C VAL A 281 17.67 2.40 9.32
N GLU A 282 18.55 3.39 9.42
CA GLU A 282 18.87 4.11 10.68
C GLU A 282 17.62 4.60 11.44
N THR A 283 16.63 5.14 10.72
CA THR A 283 15.40 5.69 11.32
C THR A 283 14.50 4.64 11.97
N THR A 284 14.63 3.36 11.60
CA THR A 284 13.76 2.28 12.09
C THR A 284 14.51 1.19 12.85
N GLY A 285 15.83 1.15 12.76
CA GLY A 285 16.65 0.06 13.31
C GLY A 285 16.47 -1.31 12.62
N HIS A 286 15.59 -1.40 11.61
CA HIS A 286 15.32 -2.64 10.89
C HIS A 286 16.17 -2.74 9.62
N ARG A 287 16.46 -3.98 9.21
CA ARG A 287 17.05 -4.25 7.88
C ARG A 287 16.04 -3.96 6.77
N ARG A 288 16.56 -3.63 5.58
CA ARG A 288 15.78 -3.62 4.34
C ARG A 288 15.47 -5.08 3.92
N GLY A 289 15.06 -5.30 2.68
CA GLY A 289 14.54 -6.58 2.22
C GLY A 289 13.64 -6.46 0.99
N PHE A 290 12.66 -7.35 0.90
CA PHE A 290 11.79 -7.45 -0.27
C PHE A 290 10.37 -7.85 0.16
N MET A 291 9.41 -7.67 -0.75
CA MET A 291 8.06 -8.19 -0.59
C MET A 291 7.56 -8.82 -1.89
N LEU A 292 6.85 -9.92 -1.73
CA LEU A 292 6.10 -10.59 -2.78
C LEU A 292 4.69 -10.04 -2.77
N VAL A 293 4.22 -9.60 -3.92
CA VAL A 293 2.89 -9.02 -4.08
C VAL A 293 2.16 -9.85 -5.12
N SER A 294 0.98 -10.34 -4.76
CA SER A 294 0.15 -11.15 -5.64
C SER A 294 -1.30 -10.75 -5.56
N ARG A 295 -2.06 -11.07 -6.61
CA ARG A 295 -3.51 -10.94 -6.57
C ARG A 295 -4.05 -11.97 -5.54
N PRO A 296 -4.84 -11.57 -4.55
CA PRO A 296 -5.43 -12.55 -3.65
C PRO A 296 -6.32 -13.51 -4.44
N HIS A 297 -6.22 -14.80 -4.16
CA HIS A 297 -7.12 -15.82 -4.75
C HIS A 297 -8.58 -15.69 -4.26
N LYS A 298 -8.89 -14.68 -3.45
CA LYS A 298 -10.19 -14.48 -2.78
C LYS A 298 -10.55 -12.99 -2.81
N GLU A 299 -11.84 -12.70 -2.80
CA GLU A 299 -12.35 -11.32 -2.72
C GLU A 299 -11.83 -10.61 -1.45
N PRO A 300 -11.56 -9.28 -1.52
CA PRO A 300 -11.09 -8.51 -0.37
C PRO A 300 -12.08 -8.53 0.81
N SER A 301 -11.59 -8.32 2.04
CA SER A 301 -12.43 -8.24 3.25
C SER A 301 -13.60 -7.28 3.05
N LEU A 302 -14.79 -7.74 3.44
CA LEU A 302 -16.04 -7.02 3.35
C LEU A 302 -16.36 -6.21 4.61
N LEU A 303 -15.85 -6.63 5.77
CA LEU A 303 -16.13 -6.00 7.06
C LEU A 303 -15.12 -4.91 7.43
N TYR A 304 -13.92 -5.32 7.87
CA TYR A 304 -12.95 -4.41 8.47
C TYR A 304 -11.53 -4.71 7.98
N SER A 305 -10.89 -3.69 7.39
CA SER A 305 -9.45 -3.70 7.08
C SER A 305 -8.75 -2.70 7.98
N LEU A 306 -7.80 -3.16 8.80
CA LEU A 306 -7.04 -2.29 9.69
C LEU A 306 -5.98 -1.55 8.90
N GLY A 307 -6.12 -0.23 8.75
CA GLY A 307 -5.10 0.64 8.16
C GLY A 307 -4.10 1.12 9.21
N CYS A 308 -2.84 1.31 8.82
CA CYS A 308 -1.78 1.76 9.74
C CYS A 308 -1.68 3.28 9.86
N ILE A 309 -2.75 4.03 9.53
CA ILE A 309 -2.76 5.50 9.54
C ILE A 309 -2.38 6.06 10.91
N HIS A 310 -2.44 5.25 11.96
CA HIS A 310 -2.28 5.74 13.31
C HIS A 310 -1.52 4.71 14.17
N GLU A 311 -0.53 5.18 14.92
CA GLU A 311 0.23 4.40 15.93
C GLU A 311 -0.69 3.69 16.96
N THR A 312 -1.96 4.09 16.99
CA THR A 312 -3.02 3.60 17.85
C THR A 312 -3.43 2.16 17.55
N TRP A 313 -3.35 1.70 16.30
CA TRP A 313 -3.61 0.29 15.99
C TRP A 313 -2.48 -0.62 16.45
N ILE A 314 -1.23 -0.13 16.46
CA ILE A 314 -0.11 -0.88 17.04
C ILE A 314 -0.32 -1.01 18.56
N ALA A 315 -0.70 0.08 19.25
CA ALA A 315 -1.01 0.04 20.68
C ALA A 315 -2.20 -0.89 21.00
N THR A 316 -3.26 -0.81 20.19
CA THR A 316 -4.44 -1.68 20.35
C THR A 316 -4.08 -3.15 20.07
N ALA A 317 -3.34 -3.45 19.00
CA ALA A 317 -2.92 -4.80 18.68
C ALA A 317 -2.01 -5.37 19.78
N LYS A 318 -1.03 -4.60 20.27
CA LYS A 318 -0.18 -4.97 21.41
C LYS A 318 -1.02 -5.25 22.66
N TYR A 319 -1.97 -4.38 22.99
CA TYR A 319 -2.88 -4.62 24.11
C TYR A 319 -3.68 -5.92 23.92
N LEU A 320 -4.27 -6.12 22.73
CA LEU A 320 -5.10 -7.28 22.43
C LEU A 320 -4.32 -8.61 22.45
N LEU A 321 -3.09 -8.62 21.95
CA LEU A 321 -2.30 -9.85 21.78
C LEU A 321 -1.31 -10.11 22.91
N ASP A 322 -0.80 -9.08 23.59
CA ASP A 322 0.20 -9.21 24.66
C ASP A 322 -0.42 -8.96 26.05
N ASN A 323 -1.23 -7.91 26.21
CA ASN A 323 -1.75 -7.52 27.52
C ASN A 323 -2.96 -8.37 27.95
N ILE A 324 -3.91 -8.67 27.06
CA ILE A 324 -5.08 -9.49 27.40
C ILE A 324 -4.66 -10.86 27.98
N PRO A 325 -3.79 -11.65 27.33
CA PRO A 325 -3.39 -12.94 27.89
C PRO A 325 -2.75 -12.83 29.27
N PHE A 326 -2.08 -11.71 29.56
CA PHE A 326 -1.49 -11.41 30.86
C PHE A 326 -2.57 -11.06 31.91
N LEU A 327 -3.53 -10.19 31.57
CA LEU A 327 -4.65 -9.83 32.45
C LEU A 327 -5.49 -11.06 32.82
N LEU A 328 -5.78 -11.93 31.84
CA LEU A 328 -6.54 -13.16 32.05
C LEU A 328 -5.83 -14.16 32.99
N LYS A 329 -4.51 -14.03 33.17
CA LYS A 329 -3.72 -14.85 34.10
C LYS A 329 -3.81 -14.35 35.55
N LEU A 330 -3.93 -13.04 35.75
CA LEU A 330 -3.82 -12.41 37.06
C LEU A 330 -5.13 -12.48 37.86
N GLU A 331 -6.25 -12.28 37.18
CA GLU A 331 -7.57 -12.16 37.82
C GLU A 331 -8.32 -13.50 37.84
N ASP A 332 -9.24 -13.63 38.80
CA ASP A 332 -10.20 -14.73 38.87
C ASP A 332 -11.56 -14.22 38.41
N PHE A 333 -12.12 -14.86 37.38
CA PHE A 333 -13.36 -14.43 36.73
C PHE A 333 -14.50 -15.37 37.10
N LYS A 334 -15.67 -14.81 37.40
CA LYS A 334 -16.87 -15.60 37.73
C LYS A 334 -17.69 -15.99 36.51
N ASP A 335 -17.68 -15.13 35.49
CA ASP A 335 -18.47 -15.31 34.28
C ASP A 335 -17.83 -14.60 33.08
N VAL A 336 -18.41 -14.83 31.90
CA VAL A 336 -17.99 -14.21 30.64
C VAL A 336 -18.12 -12.68 30.68
N GLN A 337 -19.04 -12.11 31.47
CA GLN A 337 -19.27 -10.66 31.54
C GLN A 337 -18.13 -9.95 32.29
N GLU A 338 -17.54 -10.58 33.31
CA GLU A 338 -16.33 -10.09 33.98
C GLU A 338 -15.12 -10.14 33.02
N ILE A 339 -14.97 -11.21 32.23
CA ILE A 339 -13.91 -11.31 31.20
C ILE A 339 -14.03 -10.18 30.16
N LEU A 340 -15.24 -9.96 29.63
CA LEU A 340 -15.49 -8.88 28.66
C LEU A 340 -15.21 -7.51 29.27
N SER A 341 -15.52 -7.32 30.55
CA SER A 341 -15.24 -6.07 31.27
C SER A 341 -13.74 -5.77 31.31
N VAL A 342 -12.91 -6.71 31.74
CA VAL A 342 -11.45 -6.51 31.80
C VAL A 342 -10.86 -6.32 30.41
N THR A 343 -11.35 -7.09 29.45
CA THR A 343 -10.91 -7.04 28.05
C THR A 343 -11.17 -5.66 27.43
N PHE A 344 -12.36 -5.09 27.61
CA PHE A 344 -12.78 -3.89 26.90
C PHE A 344 -12.63 -2.57 27.67
N VAL A 345 -12.75 -2.57 29.00
CA VAL A 345 -12.58 -1.34 29.80
C VAL A 345 -11.16 -0.80 29.68
N SER A 346 -10.18 -1.69 29.59
CA SER A 346 -8.76 -1.30 29.51
C SER A 346 -8.28 -1.10 28.07
N LEU A 347 -9.18 -1.10 27.08
CA LEU A 347 -8.83 -0.74 25.71
C LEU A 347 -8.34 0.72 25.65
N PRO A 348 -7.31 1.02 24.82
CA PRO A 348 -6.81 2.38 24.66
C PRO A 348 -7.92 3.37 24.25
N ILE A 349 -7.93 4.59 24.80
CA ILE A 349 -8.96 5.63 24.52
C ILE A 349 -9.22 5.85 23.03
N ASN A 350 -8.16 5.83 22.23
CA ASN A 350 -8.20 5.96 20.77
C ASN A 350 -8.99 4.86 20.05
N PHE A 351 -9.19 3.70 20.66
CA PHE A 351 -10.03 2.65 20.11
C PHE A 351 -11.51 3.08 20.07
N TRP A 352 -11.96 3.80 21.09
CA TRP A 352 -13.33 4.30 21.16
C TRP A 352 -13.57 5.46 20.18
N GLU A 353 -12.54 6.26 19.88
CA GLU A 353 -12.60 7.27 18.81
C GLU A 353 -12.78 6.62 17.43
N PHE A 354 -12.14 5.47 17.20
CA PHE A 354 -12.35 4.68 15.98
C PHE A 354 -13.79 4.17 15.85
N ILE A 355 -14.37 3.61 16.93
CA ILE A 355 -15.76 3.15 16.90
C ILE A 355 -16.71 4.30 16.55
N LYS A 356 -16.53 5.48 17.16
CA LYS A 356 -17.30 6.70 16.83
C LYS A 356 -17.20 7.04 15.33
N TRP A 357 -16.01 6.94 14.76
CA TRP A 357 -15.79 7.21 13.34
C TRP A 357 -16.43 6.17 12.41
N VAL A 358 -16.34 4.87 12.73
CA VAL A 358 -16.99 3.81 11.94
C VAL A 358 -18.51 4.02 11.91
N GLU A 359 -19.09 4.41 13.03
CA GLU A 359 -20.51 4.75 13.11
C GLU A 359 -20.85 5.94 12.21
N GLU A 360 -20.09 7.04 12.30
CA GLU A 360 -20.28 8.22 11.45
C GLU A 360 -20.16 7.86 9.96
N PHE A 361 -19.27 6.93 9.63
CA PHE A 361 -19.10 6.45 8.27
C PHE A 361 -20.30 5.60 7.77
N ARG A 362 -20.79 4.63 8.57
CA ARG A 362 -22.00 3.85 8.21
C ARG A 362 -23.18 4.76 7.85
N ARG A 363 -23.38 5.82 8.64
CA ARG A 363 -24.45 6.82 8.38
C ARG A 363 -24.28 7.59 7.08
N ARG A 364 -23.05 7.75 6.57
CA ARG A 364 -22.77 8.42 5.28
C ARG A 364 -22.94 7.47 4.08
N GLU A 365 -22.59 6.20 4.26
CA GLU A 365 -22.73 5.14 3.25
C GLU A 365 -24.22 4.92 2.88
N GLU A 366 -25.12 4.97 3.88
CA GLU A 366 -26.58 4.86 3.69
C GLU A 366 -27.21 6.04 2.94
N ARG A 367 -26.58 7.22 2.95
CA ARG A 367 -27.11 8.46 2.34
C ARG A 367 -26.70 8.65 0.88
N THR A 368 -25.79 7.84 0.36
CA THR A 368 -25.22 8.03 -0.98
C THR A 368 -25.91 7.10 -1.97
N SER A 369 -26.34 7.61 -3.14
CA SER A 369 -26.91 6.77 -4.21
C SER A 369 -25.81 5.89 -4.83
N VAL A 370 -25.79 4.60 -4.47
CA VAL A 370 -24.69 3.69 -4.80
C VAL A 370 -24.87 2.95 -6.14
N LEU A 371 -23.78 2.79 -6.92
CA LEU A 371 -23.71 2.05 -8.18
C LEU A 371 -24.02 0.54 -8.00
N SER A 372 -24.37 -0.17 -9.09
CA SER A 372 -24.84 -1.57 -9.06
C SER A 372 -23.88 -2.59 -8.44
N ARG A 373 -22.56 -2.49 -8.69
CA ARG A 373 -21.55 -3.38 -8.10
C ARG A 373 -21.37 -3.15 -6.59
N GLU A 374 -21.52 -1.90 -6.15
CA GLU A 374 -21.40 -1.52 -4.76
C GLU A 374 -22.64 -1.93 -3.95
N LYS A 375 -23.83 -1.92 -4.57
CA LYS A 375 -25.05 -2.53 -4.00
C LYS A 375 -24.86 -4.03 -3.71
N ARG A 376 -24.19 -4.77 -4.59
CA ARG A 376 -23.86 -6.18 -4.35
C ARG A 376 -22.91 -6.34 -3.17
N ARG A 377 -21.90 -5.47 -3.03
CA ARG A 377 -20.94 -5.50 -1.92
C ARG A 377 -21.59 -5.17 -0.59
N LEU A 378 -22.48 -4.17 -0.56
CA LEU A 378 -23.30 -3.82 0.60
C LEU A 378 -24.20 -4.99 1.02
N ALA A 379 -24.88 -5.64 0.07
CA ALA A 379 -25.72 -6.80 0.39
C ALA A 379 -24.93 -7.95 1.03
N ILE A 380 -23.69 -8.21 0.58
CA ILE A 380 -22.85 -9.25 1.19
C ILE A 380 -22.33 -8.78 2.56
N LYS A 381 -21.97 -7.50 2.72
CA LYS A 381 -21.59 -6.91 4.02
C LYS A 381 -22.73 -7.07 5.04
N ASP A 382 -23.96 -6.75 4.66
CA ASP A 382 -25.15 -6.90 5.51
C ASP A 382 -25.41 -8.38 5.84
N GLN A 383 -25.20 -9.29 4.88
CA GLN A 383 -25.28 -10.73 5.13
C GLN A 383 -24.26 -11.18 6.18
N VAL A 384 -23.00 -10.72 6.08
CA VAL A 384 -21.96 -11.09 7.05
C VAL A 384 -22.25 -10.48 8.43
N LEU A 385 -22.71 -9.23 8.51
CA LEU A 385 -23.13 -8.62 9.78
C LEU A 385 -24.31 -9.39 10.40
N GLY A 386 -25.26 -9.85 9.59
CA GLY A 386 -26.31 -10.76 10.05
C GLY A 386 -25.75 -12.03 10.70
N GLN A 387 -24.72 -12.64 10.10
CA GLN A 387 -24.04 -13.81 10.68
C GLN A 387 -23.33 -13.47 12.00
N VAL A 388 -22.79 -12.25 12.16
CA VAL A 388 -22.21 -11.79 13.43
C VAL A 388 -23.31 -11.72 14.50
N HIS A 389 -24.46 -11.14 14.18
CA HIS A 389 -25.59 -10.98 15.11
C HIS A 389 -26.15 -12.33 15.60
N GLU A 390 -26.06 -13.39 14.77
CA GLU A 390 -26.50 -14.74 15.12
C GLU A 390 -25.59 -15.45 16.12
N THR A 391 -24.37 -14.97 16.34
CA THR A 391 -23.43 -15.61 17.28
C THR A 391 -23.85 -15.42 18.74
N GLU A 392 -23.65 -16.44 19.58
CA GLU A 392 -23.85 -16.30 21.03
C GLU A 392 -22.91 -15.24 21.62
N LEU A 393 -21.69 -15.13 21.10
CA LEU A 393 -20.72 -14.10 21.50
C LEU A 393 -21.29 -12.68 21.33
N TYR A 394 -22.00 -12.41 20.23
CA TYR A 394 -22.65 -11.13 19.99
C TYR A 394 -23.69 -10.78 21.07
N LYS A 395 -24.45 -11.78 21.53
CA LYS A 395 -25.42 -11.60 22.63
C LYS A 395 -24.72 -11.25 23.94
N HIS A 396 -23.60 -11.92 24.26
CA HIS A 396 -22.81 -11.61 25.45
C HIS A 396 -22.21 -10.20 25.40
N VAL A 397 -21.67 -9.78 24.24
CA VAL A 397 -21.13 -8.44 24.02
C VAL A 397 -22.21 -7.38 24.12
N THR A 398 -23.37 -7.60 23.51
CA THR A 398 -24.50 -6.65 23.55
C THR A 398 -25.07 -6.52 24.97
N LYS A 399 -25.19 -7.63 25.71
CA LYS A 399 -25.56 -7.64 27.12
C LYS A 399 -24.57 -6.85 27.96
N TRP A 400 -23.27 -7.07 27.73
CA TRP A 400 -22.20 -6.35 28.43
C TRP A 400 -22.29 -4.84 28.19
N LEU A 401 -22.35 -4.42 26.92
CA LEU A 401 -22.50 -3.02 26.52
C LEU A 401 -23.73 -2.38 27.17
N SER A 402 -24.88 -3.08 27.16
CA SER A 402 -26.12 -2.58 27.76
C SER A 402 -26.05 -2.43 29.28
N SER A 403 -25.27 -3.28 29.96
CA SER A 403 -25.18 -3.32 31.44
C SER A 403 -24.29 -2.22 32.06
N LYS A 404 -23.28 -1.73 31.33
CA LYS A 404 -22.23 -0.84 31.88
C LYS A 404 -22.32 0.61 31.39
N HIS A 405 -23.19 0.93 30.43
CA HIS A 405 -23.17 2.20 29.70
C HIS A 405 -23.98 3.38 30.26
N SER A 406 -24.61 3.30 31.43
CA SER A 406 -25.29 4.51 31.95
C SER A 406 -24.33 5.60 32.45
N HIS A 407 -23.07 5.28 32.80
CA HIS A 407 -22.21 6.22 33.56
C HIS A 407 -20.81 6.57 33.03
N GLN A 408 -20.05 5.70 32.33
CA GLN A 408 -18.63 6.02 32.02
C GLN A 408 -18.36 6.65 30.64
N ILE A 409 -19.26 6.53 29.65
CA ILE A 409 -19.02 7.06 28.29
C ILE A 409 -19.65 8.45 28.06
N LYS A 410 -20.56 8.88 28.94
CA LYS A 410 -21.19 10.23 28.91
C LYS A 410 -20.23 11.40 29.14
N THR A 411 -19.04 11.18 29.70
CA THR A 411 -18.11 12.27 30.05
C THR A 411 -17.26 12.77 28.88
N THR A 412 -17.34 12.17 27.68
CA THR A 412 -16.56 12.60 26.50
C THR A 412 -17.40 12.88 25.25
N SER A 413 -18.73 12.92 25.32
CA SER A 413 -19.60 13.26 24.18
C SER A 413 -20.63 14.32 24.55
N SER A 414 -20.62 15.40 23.79
CA SER A 414 -21.58 16.50 23.80
C SER A 414 -23.04 16.03 23.71
N ASN A 415 -23.92 16.89 24.25
CA ASN A 415 -25.37 16.76 24.37
C ASN A 415 -26.13 16.57 23.04
N ASP A 416 -26.19 15.35 22.50
CA ASP A 416 -27.23 14.99 21.52
C ASP A 416 -27.80 13.59 21.82
N ALA A 417 -29.04 13.57 22.30
CA ALA A 417 -29.72 12.38 22.83
C ALA A 417 -30.36 11.49 21.75
N THR A 418 -30.07 11.72 20.46
CA THR A 418 -30.69 11.00 19.34
C THR A 418 -29.75 10.04 18.59
N SER A 419 -28.49 9.89 19.01
CA SER A 419 -27.49 9.03 18.32
C SER A 419 -27.07 7.74 19.07
N CYS A 420 -27.76 7.36 20.15
CA CYS A 420 -27.30 6.23 20.98
C CYS A 420 -27.40 4.87 20.25
N ASP A 421 -28.51 4.57 19.57
CA ASP A 421 -28.78 3.22 19.05
C ASP A 421 -27.80 2.78 17.93
N GLY A 422 -27.41 3.69 17.05
CA GLY A 422 -26.43 3.42 16.00
C GLY A 422 -25.02 3.14 16.54
N TYR A 423 -24.63 3.85 17.60
CA TYR A 423 -23.36 3.67 18.29
C TYR A 423 -23.27 2.29 18.95
N TYR A 424 -24.35 1.84 19.61
CA TYR A 424 -24.41 0.52 20.23
C TYR A 424 -24.28 -0.62 19.20
N LEU A 425 -24.97 -0.51 18.07
CA LEU A 425 -24.91 -1.54 17.02
C LEU A 425 -23.52 -1.67 16.40
N ALA A 426 -22.91 -0.53 16.01
CA ALA A 426 -21.56 -0.52 15.47
C ALA A 426 -20.51 -1.00 16.49
N SER A 427 -20.69 -0.66 17.77
CA SER A 427 -19.80 -1.13 18.85
C SER A 427 -19.88 -2.65 19.03
N SER A 428 -21.09 -3.21 19.10
CA SER A 428 -21.28 -4.66 19.23
C SER A 428 -20.63 -5.42 18.07
N ASP A 429 -20.87 -4.99 16.84
CA ASP A 429 -20.32 -5.63 15.63
C ASP A 429 -18.80 -5.69 15.66
N ILE A 430 -18.15 -4.55 15.92
CA ILE A 430 -16.69 -4.42 15.91
C ILE A 430 -16.08 -5.25 17.03
N LEU A 431 -16.61 -5.15 18.24
CA LEU A 431 -16.09 -5.86 19.41
C LEU A 431 -16.23 -7.37 19.26
N THR A 432 -17.36 -7.86 18.75
CA THR A 432 -17.55 -9.30 18.50
C THR A 432 -16.57 -9.82 17.46
N VAL A 433 -16.42 -9.14 16.32
CA VAL A 433 -15.49 -9.58 15.26
C VAL A 433 -14.03 -9.52 15.72
N LEU A 434 -13.66 -8.53 16.54
CA LEU A 434 -12.32 -8.46 17.15
C LEU A 434 -12.03 -9.63 18.08
N LEU A 435 -12.97 -9.98 18.97
CA LEU A 435 -12.82 -11.12 19.87
C LEU A 435 -12.66 -12.44 19.10
N LEU A 436 -13.44 -12.65 18.04
CA LEU A 436 -13.30 -13.80 17.15
C LEU A 436 -11.92 -13.83 16.47
N ALA A 437 -11.37 -12.66 16.14
CA ALA A 437 -10.08 -12.54 15.48
C ALA A 437 -8.88 -12.80 16.42
N LEU A 438 -9.05 -12.75 17.75
CA LEU A 438 -7.97 -13.07 18.69
C LEU A 438 -7.51 -14.54 18.54
N PRO A 439 -6.19 -14.82 18.64
CA PRO A 439 -5.68 -16.18 18.62
C PRO A 439 -6.29 -17.05 19.73
N PRO A 440 -6.52 -18.36 19.49
CA PRO A 440 -7.03 -19.25 20.54
C PRO A 440 -6.14 -19.29 21.79
N CYS A 441 -4.82 -19.10 21.65
CA CYS A 441 -3.89 -19.03 22.77
C CYS A 441 -4.09 -17.79 23.66
N THR A 442 -4.84 -16.78 23.23
CA THR A 442 -5.16 -15.62 24.07
C THR A 442 -5.87 -16.04 25.35
N TRP A 443 -6.71 -17.07 25.28
CA TRP A 443 -7.60 -17.49 26.35
C TRP A 443 -6.99 -18.56 27.27
N SER A 444 -5.85 -19.16 26.91
CA SER A 444 -5.32 -20.36 27.58
C SER A 444 -4.89 -20.14 29.04
N ASN A 445 -4.75 -18.88 29.48
CA ASN A 445 -4.33 -18.54 30.82
C ASN A 445 -5.49 -18.42 31.83
N LEU A 446 -6.75 -18.60 31.40
CA LEU A 446 -7.89 -18.64 32.31
C LEU A 446 -7.78 -19.85 33.26
N LYS A 447 -7.91 -19.60 34.56
CA LYS A 447 -7.73 -20.63 35.61
C LYS A 447 -8.93 -21.57 35.73
N ASP A 448 -10.14 -21.06 35.51
CA ASP A 448 -11.37 -21.84 35.58
C ASP A 448 -11.59 -22.64 34.29
N ALA A 449 -11.64 -23.96 34.42
CA ALA A 449 -11.74 -24.89 33.29
C ALA A 449 -13.11 -24.85 32.58
N GLU A 450 -14.20 -24.62 33.32
CA GLU A 450 -15.54 -24.51 32.75
C GLU A 450 -15.69 -23.18 32.02
N LEU A 451 -15.18 -22.10 32.60
CA LEU A 451 -15.20 -20.78 31.95
C LEU A 451 -14.28 -20.73 30.72
N LEU A 452 -13.12 -21.40 30.77
CA LEU A 452 -12.24 -21.57 29.61
C LEU A 452 -12.93 -22.35 28.49
N LYS A 453 -13.69 -23.40 28.82
CA LYS A 453 -14.46 -24.18 27.85
C LYS A 453 -15.58 -23.33 27.24
N GLU A 454 -16.29 -22.55 28.07
CA GLU A 454 -17.33 -21.62 27.61
C GLU A 454 -16.74 -20.59 26.64
N ILE A 455 -15.65 -19.91 27.00
CA ILE A 455 -15.08 -18.88 26.13
C ILE A 455 -14.55 -19.47 24.82
N ASN A 456 -13.89 -20.63 24.86
CA ASN A 456 -13.40 -21.31 23.66
C ASN A 456 -14.55 -21.73 22.75
N SER A 457 -15.70 -22.12 23.32
CA SER A 457 -16.91 -22.37 22.54
C SER A 457 -17.44 -21.11 21.87
N LEU A 458 -17.43 -19.97 22.58
CA LEU A 458 -17.91 -18.68 22.06
C LEU A 458 -17.01 -18.09 20.98
N VAL A 459 -15.69 -18.26 21.09
CA VAL A 459 -14.71 -17.71 20.11
C VAL A 459 -14.31 -18.70 19.00
N SER A 460 -14.85 -19.92 19.04
CA SER A 460 -14.52 -20.95 18.05
C SER A 460 -14.99 -20.52 16.66
N ILE A 461 -14.05 -20.47 15.71
CA ILE A 461 -14.36 -20.13 14.32
C ILE A 461 -14.80 -21.34 13.50
N GLY A 462 -14.72 -22.55 14.05
CA GLY A 462 -14.97 -23.81 13.32
C GLY A 462 -16.45 -24.03 12.97
N SER A 463 -17.36 -23.47 13.78
CA SER A 463 -18.82 -23.53 13.58
C SER A 463 -19.39 -22.32 12.83
N LEU A 464 -18.56 -21.31 12.54
CA LEU A 464 -19.01 -20.10 11.86
C LEU A 464 -19.27 -20.35 10.37
N PRO A 465 -20.25 -19.66 9.75
CA PRO A 465 -20.42 -19.67 8.31
C PRO A 465 -19.12 -19.29 7.58
N CYS A 466 -18.87 -19.93 6.43
CA CYS A 466 -17.63 -19.77 5.66
C CYS A 466 -17.30 -18.30 5.33
N THR A 467 -18.31 -17.46 5.10
CA THR A 467 -18.15 -16.03 4.84
C THR A 467 -17.63 -15.27 6.05
N LEU A 468 -18.23 -15.43 7.23
CA LEU A 468 -17.76 -14.81 8.46
C LEU A 468 -16.38 -15.35 8.89
N GLN A 469 -16.15 -16.65 8.76
CA GLN A 469 -14.86 -17.27 9.09
C GLN A 469 -13.71 -16.64 8.29
N LYS A 470 -13.93 -16.33 7.00
CA LYS A 470 -12.94 -15.65 6.15
C LYS A 470 -12.62 -14.24 6.65
N GLU A 471 -13.63 -13.46 7.02
CA GLU A 471 -13.44 -12.10 7.54
C GLU A 471 -12.67 -12.10 8.86
N VAL A 472 -13.01 -13.02 9.76
CA VAL A 472 -12.30 -13.21 11.04
C VAL A 472 -10.84 -13.58 10.82
N LEU A 473 -10.56 -14.53 9.92
CA LEU A 473 -9.18 -14.93 9.60
C LEU A 473 -8.38 -13.79 8.96
N ASN A 474 -9.02 -12.97 8.12
CA ASN A 474 -8.38 -11.81 7.51
C ASN A 474 -8.00 -10.76 8.57
N LEU A 475 -8.93 -10.44 9.47
CA LEU A 475 -8.66 -9.53 10.59
C LEU A 475 -7.56 -10.06 11.53
N ARG A 476 -7.54 -11.37 11.79
CA ARG A 476 -6.47 -12.02 12.57
C ARG A 476 -5.11 -11.86 11.89
N GLN A 477 -5.03 -12.05 10.58
CA GLN A 477 -3.81 -11.83 9.80
C GLN A 477 -3.36 -10.36 9.88
N HIS A 478 -4.29 -9.41 9.79
CA HIS A 478 -3.99 -7.98 9.98
C HIS A 478 -3.40 -7.69 11.35
N LEU A 479 -3.98 -8.22 12.42
CA LEU A 479 -3.49 -8.03 13.79
C LEU A 479 -2.06 -8.58 13.97
N HIS A 480 -1.77 -9.77 13.44
CA HIS A 480 -0.42 -10.33 13.47
C HIS A 480 0.59 -9.50 12.67
N PHE A 481 0.20 -9.01 11.48
CA PHE A 481 1.03 -8.16 10.64
C PHE A 481 1.40 -6.86 11.38
N LEU A 482 0.44 -6.20 12.03
CA LEU A 482 0.65 -4.97 12.79
C LEU A 482 1.73 -5.14 13.88
N ILE A 483 1.75 -6.26 14.60
CA ILE A 483 2.75 -6.51 15.64
C ILE A 483 4.11 -6.89 15.06
N ARG A 484 4.15 -7.84 14.13
CA ARG A 484 5.42 -8.38 13.61
C ARG A 484 6.20 -7.38 12.76
N ASP A 485 5.49 -6.62 11.93
CA ASP A 485 6.12 -5.86 10.84
C ASP A 485 6.17 -4.35 11.16
N LEU A 486 5.32 -3.86 12.06
CA LEU A 486 5.24 -2.45 12.47
C LEU A 486 5.43 -2.22 13.97
N GLY A 487 5.39 -3.25 14.80
CA GLY A 487 5.73 -3.15 16.22
C GLY A 487 7.19 -2.77 16.40
N THR A 488 7.45 -1.69 17.13
CA THR A 488 8.80 -1.30 17.57
C THR A 488 9.49 -2.48 18.26
N PRO A 489 10.82 -2.64 18.13
CA PRO A 489 11.57 -3.58 18.97
C PRO A 489 11.24 -3.28 20.44
N THR A 490 10.93 -4.32 21.19
CA THR A 490 11.01 -4.24 22.65
C THR A 490 12.43 -3.82 23.00
N SER A 491 12.54 -2.64 23.61
CA SER A 491 13.78 -2.08 24.18
C SER A 491 14.47 -3.05 25.10
#